data_AF-A0ABD5UT71-F1
#
_entry.id   AF-A0ABD5UT71-F1
#
_cell.length_a   1.000
_cell.length_b   1.000
_cell.length_c   1.000
_cell.angle_alpha   90.00
_cell.angle_beta   90.00
_cell.angle_gamma   90.00
#
_symmetry.space_group_name_H-M   'P 1'
#
loop_
_entity.id
_entity.type
_entity.pdbx_description
1 polymer ?
#
loop_
_entity_poly.entity_id
_entity_poly.type
_entity_poly.pdbx_seq_one_letter_code
_entity_poly.pdbx_strand_id
1 'polypeptide(L)' 'MSAYDTRAEGRTGSEHTIVVEEGPRWKGPFAEYDKYGEPTGAEYVRCTGCGVEVLEGDTRHATHRDGCDGPEE' A
#
# COMPACT_ATOMS: atom_id res chain seq x y z
N MET A 1 46.00 23.72 -23.63
CA MET A 1 45.37 22.40 -23.78
C MET A 1 46.23 21.38 -23.05
N SER A 2 45.87 21.00 -21.83
CA SER A 2 46.48 19.90 -21.08
C SER A 2 45.41 19.36 -20.13
N ALA A 3 44.95 18.15 -20.43
CA ALA A 3 43.91 17.45 -19.69
C ALA A 3 44.57 16.69 -18.53
N TYR A 4 44.17 17.02 -17.31
CA TYR A 4 44.38 16.13 -16.16
C TYR A 4 43.06 15.47 -15.83
N ASP A 5 43.15 14.15 -15.85
CA ASP A 5 42.14 13.14 -15.63
C ASP A 5 41.72 13.04 -14.16
N THR A 6 40.48 12.57 -13.97
CA THR A 6 39.82 12.00 -12.77
C THR A 6 39.77 12.75 -11.44
N ARG A 7 38.53 13.03 -11.02
CA ARG A 7 38.00 12.33 -9.83
C ARG A 7 36.52 11.99 -10.04
N ALA A 8 36.23 10.69 -10.03
CA ALA A 8 34.89 10.16 -9.94
C ALA A 8 34.31 10.49 -8.56
N GLU A 9 33.50 11.54 -8.48
CA GLU A 9 32.61 11.78 -7.35
C GLU A 9 31.34 10.99 -7.69
N GLY A 10 31.11 9.82 -7.12
CA GLY A 10 30.88 9.70 -5.69
C GLY A 10 29.37 9.76 -5.45
N ARG A 11 28.64 8.72 -5.86
CA ARG A 11 27.33 8.40 -5.27
C ARG A 11 26.92 6.96 -5.55
N THR A 12 27.66 6.01 -4.97
CA THR A 12 27.08 4.69 -4.71
C THR A 12 26.17 4.85 -3.50
N GLY A 13 24.90 5.06 -3.77
CA GLY A 13 23.86 5.13 -2.76
C GLY A 13 22.53 4.87 -3.44
N SER A 14 22.43 3.78 -4.19
CA SER A 14 21.12 3.21 -4.44
C SER A 14 20.59 2.81 -3.06
N GLU A 15 19.73 3.64 -2.50
CA GLU A 15 18.93 3.30 -1.34
C GLU A 15 18.08 2.08 -1.74
N HIS A 16 18.63 0.89 -1.54
CA HIS A 16 17.90 -0.35 -1.69
C HIS A 16 16.90 -0.41 -0.54
N THR A 17 15.73 0.22 -0.76
CA THR A 17 14.54 -0.09 0.01
C THR A 17 14.28 -1.58 -0.16
N ILE A 18 14.55 -2.34 0.90
CA ILE A 18 14.02 -3.69 1.05
C ILE A 18 12.50 -3.57 1.16
N VAL A 19 11.80 -3.77 0.04
CA VAL A 19 10.35 -3.98 0.07
C VAL A 19 10.15 -5.33 0.73
N VAL A 20 9.88 -5.33 2.03
CA VAL A 20 9.34 -6.53 2.68
C VAL A 20 7.97 -6.72 2.04
N GLU A 21 7.82 -7.78 1.24
CA GLU A 21 6.52 -8.18 0.72
C GLU A 21 5.69 -8.70 1.90
N GLU A 22 5.10 -7.75 2.61
CA GLU A 22 4.07 -7.98 3.60
C GLU A 22 2.91 -8.73 2.93
N GLY A 23 2.54 -9.86 3.54
CA GLY A 23 1.46 -10.71 3.04
C GLY A 23 0.14 -9.93 2.88
N PRO A 24 -0.83 -10.52 2.16
CA PRO A 24 -2.12 -9.87 1.90
C PRO A 24 -2.79 -9.48 3.21
N ARG A 25 -2.99 -8.17 3.41
CA ARG A 25 -3.52 -7.59 4.64
C ARG A 25 -4.50 -6.46 4.36
N TRP A 26 -5.35 -6.16 5.34
CA TRP A 26 -6.19 -4.96 5.28
C TRP A 26 -5.33 -3.70 5.44
N LYS A 27 -5.56 -2.72 4.56
CA LYS A 27 -4.95 -1.38 4.60
C LYS A 27 -6.04 -0.33 4.76
N GLY A 28 -5.79 0.68 5.59
CA GLY A 28 -6.75 1.74 5.91
C GLY A 28 -6.71 2.05 7.41
N PRO A 29 -7.74 2.71 7.97
CA PRO A 29 -8.96 3.16 7.28
C PRO A 29 -8.73 4.31 6.30
N PHE A 30 -9.60 4.40 5.30
CA PHE A 30 -9.70 5.49 4.33
C PHE A 30 -11.08 6.14 4.44
N ALA A 31 -11.14 7.47 4.33
CA ALA A 31 -12.43 8.16 4.28
C ALA A 31 -13.20 7.76 3.02
N GLU A 32 -14.46 7.37 3.18
CA GLU A 32 -15.38 7.15 2.06
C GLU A 32 -15.92 8.50 1.57
N TYR A 33 -15.97 8.65 0.26
CA TYR A 33 -16.53 9.81 -0.42
C TYR A 33 -17.67 9.38 -1.31
N ASP A 34 -18.73 10.19 -1.36
CA ASP A 34 -19.86 9.94 -2.22
C ASP A 34 -19.53 10.27 -3.70
N LYS A 35 -20.48 10.05 -4.59
CA LYS A 35 -20.33 10.33 -6.03
C LYS A 35 -20.05 11.80 -6.37
N TYR A 36 -20.34 12.73 -5.46
CA TYR A 36 -20.04 14.16 -5.57
C TYR A 36 -18.69 14.54 -4.93
N GLY A 37 -18.01 13.59 -4.27
CA GLY A 37 -16.72 13.80 -3.62
C GLY A 37 -16.81 14.38 -2.21
N GLU A 38 -17.99 14.37 -1.59
CA GLU A 38 -18.18 14.78 -0.19
C GLU A 38 -17.94 13.58 0.72
N PRO A 39 -17.34 13.77 1.91
CA PRO A 39 -17.13 12.68 2.85
C PRO A 39 -18.48 12.16 3.35
N THR A 40 -18.70 10.85 3.28
CA THR A 40 -19.95 10.25 3.76
C THR A 40 -19.97 10.07 5.27
N GLY A 41 -18.82 10.21 5.92
CA GLY A 41 -18.61 9.93 7.33
C GLY A 41 -18.33 8.46 7.63
N ALA A 42 -18.35 7.59 6.62
CA ALA A 42 -17.90 6.21 6.74
C ALA A 42 -16.41 6.08 6.40
N GLU A 43 -15.81 5.00 6.89
CA GLU A 43 -14.43 4.63 6.61
C GLU A 43 -14.36 3.21 6.05
N TYR A 44 -13.48 3.00 5.09
CA TYR A 44 -13.28 1.70 4.46
C TYR A 44 -11.83 1.24 4.54
N VAL A 45 -11.62 -0.06 4.47
CA VAL A 45 -10.32 -0.70 4.33
C VAL A 45 -10.25 -1.44 3.00
N ARG A 46 -9.04 -1.59 2.47
CA ARG A 46 -8.75 -2.29 1.22
C ARG A 46 -7.75 -3.40 1.46
N CYS A 47 -8.03 -4.60 0.97
CA CYS A 47 -7.07 -5.70 1.02
C CYS A 47 -5.96 -5.46 -0.02
N THR A 48 -4.69 -5.52 0.40
CA THR A 48 -3.54 -5.36 -0.49
C THR A 48 -3.35 -6.55 -1.44
N GLY A 49 -3.88 -7.73 -1.09
CA GLY A 49 -3.77 -8.95 -1.90
C GLY A 49 -4.79 -9.06 -3.02
N CYS A 50 -6.08 -8.96 -2.68
CA CYS A 50 -7.17 -9.13 -3.66
C CYS A 50 -7.79 -7.81 -4.13
N GLY A 51 -7.49 -6.68 -3.48
CA GLY A 51 -8.05 -5.37 -3.82
C GLY A 51 -9.48 -5.15 -3.34
N VAL A 52 -10.08 -6.09 -2.60
CA VAL A 52 -11.45 -5.92 -2.09
C VAL A 52 -11.51 -4.75 -1.11
N GLU A 53 -12.61 -4.01 -1.15
CA GLU A 53 -12.85 -2.84 -0.31
C GLU A 53 -14.13 -3.06 0.48
N VAL A 54 -14.07 -2.83 1.79
CA VAL A 54 -15.18 -2.99 2.72
C VAL A 54 -15.12 -1.92 3.79
N LEU A 55 -16.26 -1.61 4.41
CA LEU A 55 -16.28 -0.72 5.57
C LEU A 55 -15.44 -1.31 6.71
N GLU A 56 -14.77 -0.46 7.50
CA GLU A 56 -13.83 -0.89 8.54
C GLU A 56 -14.44 -1.91 9.52
N GLY A 57 -15.74 -1.80 9.83
CA GLY A 57 -16.48 -2.74 10.67
C GLY A 57 -17.04 -4.00 9.97
N ASP A 58 -16.90 -4.12 8.64
CA ASP A 58 -17.50 -5.21 7.86
C ASP A 58 -16.47 -6.19 7.28
N THR A 59 -15.19 -6.05 7.66
CA THR A 59 -14.09 -6.93 7.24
C THR A 59 -14.39 -8.42 7.44
N ARG A 60 -15.05 -8.78 8.54
CA ARG A 60 -15.51 -10.15 8.87
C ARG A 60 -16.47 -10.78 7.88
N HIS A 61 -17.14 -9.97 7.05
CA HIS A 61 -18.07 -10.44 6.03
C HIS A 61 -17.47 -10.36 4.62
N ALA A 62 -16.24 -9.86 4.49
CA ALA A 62 -15.58 -9.71 3.21
C ALA A 62 -15.25 -11.08 2.58
N THR A 63 -15.58 -11.23 1.30
CA THR A 63 -15.18 -12.40 0.52
C THR A 63 -13.84 -12.14 -0.16
N HIS A 64 -12.84 -12.95 0.15
CA HIS A 64 -11.49 -12.84 -0.41
C HIS A 64 -11.23 -13.81 -1.57
N ARG A 65 -10.15 -13.55 -2.32
CA ARG A 65 -9.53 -14.55 -3.19
C ARG A 65 -8.74 -15.53 -2.32
N ASP A 66 -8.64 -16.78 -2.77
CA ASP A 66 -7.80 -17.82 -2.15
C ASP A 66 -6.38 -17.30 -1.85
N GLY A 67 -5.89 -17.56 -0.64
CA GLY A 67 -4.57 -17.13 -0.17
C GLY A 67 -4.49 -15.69 0.35
N CYS A 68 -5.59 -14.94 0.42
CA CYS A 68 -5.63 -13.74 1.26
C CYS A 68 -6.12 -14.16 2.66
N ASP A 69 -5.29 -13.94 3.69
CA ASP A 69 -5.75 -14.03 5.07
C ASP A 69 -6.95 -13.08 5.19
N GLY A 70 -8.13 -13.68 5.45
CA GLY A 70 -9.29 -12.92 5.90
C GLY A 70 -8.99 -12.24 7.23
N PRO A 71 -9.91 -11.44 7.79
CA PRO A 71 -9.63 -10.79 9.06
C PRO A 71 -9.18 -11.83 10.09
N GLU A 72 -8.02 -11.56 10.69
CA GLU A 72 -7.52 -12.28 11.85
C GLU A 72 -8.61 -12.28 12.94
N GLU A 73 -9.05 -13.48 13.30
CA GLU A 73 -10.17 -13.77 14.20
C GLU A 73 -9.92 -13.42 15.66
#